data_AF-A0A480N596-F1
#
_entry.id   AF-A0A480N596-F1
#
_cell.length_a   1.000
_cell.length_b   1.000
_cell.length_c   1.000
_cell.angle_alpha   90.00
_cell.angle_beta   90.00
_cell.angle_gamma   90.00
#
_symmetry.space_group_name_H-M   'P 1'
#
loop_
_entity.id
_entity.type
_entity.pdbx_description
1 polymer ?
#
loop_
_entity_poly.entity_id
_entity_poly.type
_entity_poly.pdbx_seq_one_letter_code
_entity_poly.pdbx_strand_id
1 'polypeptide(L)'
;GGPRGGRQRSGPSAAGSLLVVWQTQVELWLPQSCEMSFRAAWSLVLRKGEVGMRGIHSPGATAHGKEKMPPYTSYHAQRSYPMPDEPFCTELSAEQWALKEKEKGSWTQLSHAEKVALYRLQYHETFAEMNRRSNEWKTVMGCVFFFFGFTGLMIWWQHVYVFPKKPITLTDEWKAQQLQRILDMKGNPVQGLASRWDYERKEWKK
;
A
#
# COMPACT_ATOMS: atom_id res chain seq x y z
N GLY A 1 5.88 39.76 -17.91
CA GLY A 1 6.54 38.86 -16.95
C GLY A 1 5.52 37.87 -16.45
N GLY A 2 5.70 36.58 -16.74
CA GLY A 2 4.78 35.52 -16.33
C GLY A 2 5.03 35.03 -14.90
N PRO A 3 4.02 34.56 -14.15
CA PRO A 3 4.23 33.95 -12.85
C PRO A 3 4.64 32.48 -13.01
N ARG A 4 5.62 32.09 -12.18
CA ARG A 4 6.29 30.78 -12.17
C ARG A 4 5.35 29.71 -11.63
N GLY A 5 5.17 28.63 -12.39
CA GLY A 5 4.49 27.42 -11.96
C GLY A 5 5.26 26.68 -10.87
N GLY A 6 4.66 26.56 -9.69
CA GLY A 6 5.13 25.69 -8.61
C GLY A 6 4.81 24.23 -8.93
N ARG A 7 5.83 23.46 -9.29
CA ARG A 7 5.77 22.01 -9.48
C ARG A 7 5.54 21.33 -8.13
N GLN A 8 4.31 20.93 -7.82
CA GLN A 8 4.05 20.00 -6.72
C GLN A 8 4.69 18.65 -7.06
N ARG A 9 5.79 18.31 -6.35
CA ARG A 9 6.31 16.94 -6.35
C ARG A 9 5.34 16.09 -5.54
N SER A 10 4.57 15.25 -6.20
CA SER A 10 3.87 14.13 -5.57
C SER A 10 4.92 13.22 -4.91
N GLY A 11 4.96 13.22 -3.57
CA GLY A 11 5.73 12.24 -2.82
C GLY A 11 5.18 10.83 -3.07
N PRO A 12 6.02 9.78 -3.01
CA PRO A 12 5.57 8.41 -3.21
C PRO A 12 4.50 8.05 -2.16
N SER A 13 3.37 7.51 -2.61
CA SER A 13 2.33 6.96 -1.73
C SER A 13 2.95 6.00 -0.72
N ALA A 14 2.46 6.01 0.52
CA ALA A 14 2.94 5.14 1.61
C ALA A 14 2.98 3.66 1.20
N ALA A 15 2.06 3.23 0.33
CA ALA A 15 2.03 1.89 -0.25
C ALA A 15 3.24 1.59 -1.16
N GLY A 16 3.67 2.57 -1.97
CA GLY A 16 4.86 2.44 -2.82
C GLY A 16 6.16 2.44 -2.02
N SER A 17 6.23 3.24 -0.96
CA SER A 17 7.39 3.25 -0.06
C SER A 17 7.52 1.93 0.71
N LEU A 18 6.41 1.32 1.14
CA LEU A 18 6.41 0.02 1.80
C LEU A 18 6.77 -1.13 0.84
N LEU A 19 6.33 -1.07 -0.42
CA LEU A 19 6.72 -2.03 -1.45
C LEU A 19 8.21 -1.98 -1.75
N VAL A 20 8.79 -0.78 -1.86
CA VAL A 20 10.23 -0.61 -2.08
C VAL A 20 11.01 -1.07 -0.84
N VAL A 21 10.56 -0.75 0.38
CA VAL A 21 11.20 -1.23 1.62
C VAL A 21 11.12 -2.76 1.72
N TRP A 22 10.00 -3.37 1.35
CA TRP A 22 9.84 -4.82 1.33
C TRP A 22 10.74 -5.48 0.28
N GLN A 23 10.82 -4.91 -0.92
CA GLN A 23 11.69 -5.37 -1.99
C GLN A 23 13.18 -5.27 -1.60
N THR A 24 13.57 -4.20 -0.92
CA THR A 24 14.94 -3.98 -0.44
C THR A 24 15.31 -4.91 0.73
N GLN A 25 14.34 -5.25 1.60
CA GLN A 25 14.55 -6.19 2.71
C GLN A 25 14.69 -7.64 2.24
N VAL A 26 13.91 -8.04 1.22
CA VAL A 26 13.98 -9.39 0.64
C VAL A 26 15.31 -9.61 -0.06
N GLU A 27 15.83 -8.62 -0.80
CA GLU A 27 17.14 -8.74 -1.46
C GLU A 27 18.33 -8.76 -0.48
N LEU A 28 18.21 -8.11 0.68
CA LEU A 28 19.31 -8.08 1.67
C LEU A 28 19.48 -9.41 2.43
N TRP A 29 18.48 -10.30 2.40
CA TRP A 29 18.45 -11.51 3.25
C TRP A 29 18.53 -12.83 2.48
N LEU A 30 18.42 -12.81 1.14
CA LEU A 30 18.54 -14.04 0.34
C LEU A 30 20.00 -14.31 -0.08
N PRO A 31 20.56 -15.50 0.19
CA PRO A 31 21.80 -15.93 -0.42
C PRO A 31 21.61 -16.00 -1.95
N GLN A 32 22.64 -15.57 -2.69
CA GLN A 32 22.68 -15.41 -4.15
C GLN A 32 22.22 -16.65 -4.95
N SER A 33 22.14 -17.83 -4.32
CA SER A 33 21.64 -19.07 -4.89
C SER A 33 20.10 -19.16 -5.01
N CYS A 34 19.33 -18.39 -4.24
CA CYS A 34 17.85 -18.39 -4.29
C CYS A 34 17.25 -17.27 -5.15
N GLU A 35 18.04 -16.23 -5.45
CA GLU A 35 17.69 -15.07 -6.29
C GLU A 35 17.20 -15.51 -7.70
N MET A 36 17.89 -16.45 -8.33
CA MET A 36 17.58 -16.86 -9.70
C MET A 36 16.28 -17.67 -9.83
N SER A 37 15.99 -18.53 -8.85
CA SER A 37 14.75 -19.33 -8.85
C SER A 37 13.51 -18.48 -8.56
N PHE A 38 13.65 -17.47 -7.70
CA PHE A 38 12.53 -16.59 -7.35
C PHE A 38 12.19 -15.63 -8.50
N ARG A 39 13.19 -15.03 -9.16
CA ARG A 39 12.97 -14.16 -10.33
C ARG A 39 12.39 -14.92 -11.53
N ALA A 40 12.81 -16.16 -11.76
CA ALA A 40 12.23 -17.02 -12.79
C ALA A 40 10.78 -17.44 -12.48
N ALA A 41 10.49 -17.79 -11.22
CA ALA A 41 9.13 -18.15 -10.80
C ALA A 41 8.16 -16.95 -10.84
N TRP A 42 8.60 -15.77 -10.38
CA TRP A 42 7.78 -14.56 -10.39
C TRP A 42 7.56 -14.01 -11.81
N SER A 43 8.56 -14.10 -12.69
CA SER A 43 8.40 -13.74 -14.10
C SER A 43 7.55 -14.73 -14.89
N LEU A 44 7.41 -15.99 -14.44
CA LEU A 44 6.45 -16.97 -14.99
C LEU A 44 5.01 -16.72 -14.50
N VAL A 45 4.82 -16.30 -13.24
CA VAL A 45 3.50 -15.92 -12.71
C VAL A 45 2.98 -14.65 -13.39
N LEU A 46 3.85 -13.67 -13.67
CA LEU A 46 3.46 -12.47 -14.41
C LEU A 46 3.24 -12.72 -15.92
N ARG A 47 3.81 -13.79 -16.49
CA ARG A 47 3.62 -14.14 -17.92
C ARG A 47 2.39 -15.00 -18.18
N LYS A 48 1.77 -15.57 -17.15
CA LYS A 48 0.60 -16.48 -17.27
C LYS A 48 -0.72 -15.78 -16.91
N GLY A 49 -0.76 -14.46 -17.09
CA GLY A 49 -1.97 -13.62 -16.95
C GLY A 49 -2.49 -13.02 -18.27
N GLU A 50 -1.83 -13.27 -19.41
CA GLU A 50 -2.27 -12.78 -20.72
C GLU A 50 -2.96 -13.89 -21.53
N VAL A 51 -4.14 -14.33 -21.07
CA VAL A 51 -5.10 -15.03 -21.93
C VAL A 51 -6.43 -14.29 -21.87
N GLY A 52 -6.63 -13.43 -22.87
CA GLY A 52 -7.89 -13.30 -23.58
C GLY A 52 -9.07 -12.67 -22.85
N MET A 53 -9.06 -11.34 -22.68
CA MET A 53 -10.31 -10.58 -22.66
C MET A 53 -10.67 -10.16 -24.09
N ARG A 54 -11.39 -11.06 -24.78
CA ARG A 54 -12.08 -10.78 -26.04
C ARG A 54 -13.22 -9.80 -25.74
N GLY A 55 -12.96 -8.52 -26.00
CA GLY A 55 -13.96 -7.47 -25.91
C GLY A 55 -15.15 -7.77 -26.82
N ILE A 56 -16.35 -7.72 -26.24
CA ILE A 56 -17.61 -7.75 -26.98
C ILE A 56 -17.68 -6.46 -27.79
N HIS A 57 -17.43 -6.56 -29.09
CA HIS A 57 -17.76 -5.54 -30.07
C HIS A 57 -19.27 -5.56 -30.31
N SER A 58 -19.93 -4.42 -30.10
CA SER A 58 -21.20 -4.09 -30.76
C SER A 58 -20.98 -2.86 -31.65
N PRO A 59 -21.63 -2.80 -32.83
CA PRO A 59 -21.07 -2.16 -34.01
C PRO A 59 -21.60 -0.74 -34.22
N GLY A 60 -20.79 0.12 -34.84
CA GLY A 60 -21.27 1.40 -35.35
C GLY A 60 -20.13 2.36 -35.67
N ALA A 61 -19.49 2.17 -36.81
CA ALA A 61 -18.56 3.15 -37.37
C ALA A 61 -19.34 4.35 -37.93
N THR A 62 -18.89 5.57 -37.65
CA THR A 62 -18.90 6.63 -38.66
C THR A 62 -17.68 7.53 -38.47
N ALA A 63 -16.97 7.75 -39.56
CA ALA A 63 -15.68 8.39 -39.65
C ALA A 63 -15.75 9.93 -39.54
N HIS A 64 -14.58 10.50 -39.20
CA HIS A 64 -14.16 11.90 -39.37
C HIS A 64 -14.88 12.99 -38.57
N GLY A 65 -14.15 13.62 -37.65
CA GLY A 65 -14.43 15.00 -37.23
C GLY A 65 -13.81 15.40 -35.89
N LYS A 66 -12.59 15.93 -35.94
CA LYS A 66 -11.88 16.66 -34.86
C LYS A 66 -11.79 15.94 -33.51
N GLU A 67 -10.57 15.57 -33.15
CA GLU A 67 -10.13 15.30 -31.79
C GLU A 67 -10.40 16.53 -30.91
N LYS A 68 -11.62 16.63 -30.38
CA LYS A 68 -11.88 17.33 -29.13
C LYS A 68 -11.54 16.29 -28.07
N MET A 69 -10.51 16.57 -27.26
CA MET A 69 -10.31 15.90 -25.98
C MET A 69 -11.70 15.69 -25.34
N PRO A 70 -12.07 14.46 -24.93
CA PRO A 70 -13.28 14.31 -24.13
C PRO A 70 -13.16 15.31 -22.97
N PRO A 71 -14.20 16.11 -22.69
CA PRO A 71 -14.17 17.02 -21.55
C PRO A 71 -13.71 16.21 -20.34
N TYR A 72 -12.80 16.77 -19.57
CA TYR A 72 -12.24 16.14 -18.37
C TYR A 72 -13.37 15.99 -17.36
N THR A 73 -14.23 14.99 -17.54
CA THR A 73 -15.33 14.69 -16.62
C THR A 73 -14.75 13.94 -15.43
N SER A 74 -13.91 14.62 -14.66
CA SER A 74 -13.46 14.10 -13.37
C SER A 74 -14.59 14.33 -12.38
N TYR A 75 -15.63 13.49 -12.43
CA TYR A 75 -16.68 13.46 -11.42
C TYR A 75 -16.13 12.79 -10.16
N HIS A 76 -15.27 13.49 -9.46
CA HIS A 76 -14.80 13.08 -8.14
C HIS A 76 -15.55 13.87 -7.09
N ALA A 77 -16.45 13.20 -6.38
CA ALA A 77 -16.91 13.70 -5.11
C ALA A 77 -15.68 13.83 -4.20
N GLN A 78 -15.26 15.06 -3.91
CA GLN A 78 -14.09 15.33 -3.08
C GLN A 78 -14.47 16.29 -1.96
N ARG A 79 -14.08 15.93 -0.73
CA ARG A 79 -14.45 16.73 0.45
C ARG A 79 -13.88 18.15 0.45
N SER A 80 -12.71 18.35 -0.15
CA SER A 80 -12.06 19.65 -0.24
C SER A 80 -12.61 20.53 -1.36
N TYR A 81 -13.36 19.95 -2.31
CA TYR A 81 -14.00 20.68 -3.40
C TYR A 81 -15.50 20.37 -3.41
N PRO A 82 -16.27 21.01 -2.50
CA PRO A 82 -17.67 20.67 -2.28
C PRO A 82 -18.58 21.03 -3.46
N MET A 83 -18.14 21.92 -4.35
CA MET A 83 -18.89 22.40 -5.50
C MET A 83 -18.06 22.17 -6.78
N PRO A 84 -18.26 21.04 -7.47
CA PRO A 84 -17.63 20.73 -8.74
C PRO A 84 -17.99 21.77 -9.83
N ASP A 85 -17.08 22.00 -10.78
CA ASP A 85 -17.29 22.94 -11.89
C ASP A 85 -18.31 22.41 -12.91
N GLU A 86 -18.38 21.09 -13.07
CA GLU A 86 -19.30 20.40 -13.97
C GLU A 86 -20.35 19.59 -13.16
N PRO A 87 -21.64 19.63 -13.54
CA PRO A 87 -22.69 18.84 -12.91
C PRO A 87 -22.56 17.37 -13.24
N PHE A 88 -22.88 16.47 -12.29
CA PHE A 88 -22.75 15.03 -12.49
C PHE A 88 -23.44 14.50 -13.76
N CYS A 89 -24.68 14.94 -14.02
CA CYS A 89 -25.38 14.61 -15.27
C CYS A 89 -25.35 15.81 -16.23
N THR A 90 -24.58 15.70 -17.31
CA THR A 90 -24.56 16.68 -18.42
C THR A 90 -25.66 16.44 -19.45
N GLU A 91 -26.10 15.20 -19.61
CA GLU A 91 -27.19 14.81 -20.52
C GLU A 91 -28.48 14.62 -19.71
N LEU A 92 -29.45 15.52 -19.90
CA LEU A 92 -30.72 15.51 -19.16
C LEU A 92 -31.86 14.96 -20.04
N SER A 93 -32.70 14.11 -19.44
CA SER A 93 -33.96 13.66 -20.05
C SER A 93 -35.02 14.76 -20.03
N ALA A 94 -36.07 14.63 -20.85
CA ALA A 94 -37.15 15.64 -20.93
C ALA A 94 -37.81 15.93 -19.56
N GLU A 95 -37.93 14.92 -18.70
CA GLU A 95 -38.48 15.07 -17.35
C GLU A 95 -37.52 15.82 -16.41
N GLN A 96 -36.21 15.57 -16.55
CA GLN A 96 -35.18 16.27 -15.77
C GLN A 96 -35.04 17.73 -16.21
N TRP A 97 -35.24 18.01 -17.50
CA TRP A 97 -35.35 19.38 -18.02
C TRP A 97 -36.52 20.13 -17.40
N ALA A 98 -37.72 19.53 -17.36
CA ALA A 98 -38.87 20.11 -16.67
C ALA A 98 -38.59 20.34 -15.17
N LEU A 99 -37.81 19.46 -14.53
CA LEU A 99 -37.36 19.62 -13.15
C LEU A 99 -36.40 20.81 -12.98
N LYS A 100 -35.46 21.01 -13.91
CA LYS A 100 -34.55 22.15 -13.96
C LYS A 100 -35.26 23.46 -14.25
N GLU A 101 -36.35 23.45 -15.01
CA GLU A 101 -37.20 24.62 -15.19
C GLU A 101 -37.95 24.99 -13.90
N LYS A 102 -38.47 23.99 -13.18
CA LYS A 102 -39.08 24.18 -11.86
C LYS A 102 -38.08 24.67 -10.80
N GLU A 103 -36.81 24.27 -10.89
CA GLU A 103 -35.73 24.74 -9.99
C GLU A 103 -35.53 26.26 -10.02
N LYS A 104 -35.80 26.91 -11.17
CA LYS A 104 -35.71 28.37 -11.31
C LYS A 104 -36.83 29.12 -10.56
N GLY A 105 -37.90 28.42 -10.18
CA GLY A 105 -39.03 28.97 -9.43
C GLY A 105 -38.84 28.91 -7.91
N SER A 106 -39.93 28.92 -7.15
CA SER A 106 -39.87 28.85 -5.68
C SER A 106 -39.59 27.45 -5.17
N TRP A 107 -38.55 27.31 -4.34
CA TRP A 107 -38.14 26.05 -3.72
C TRP A 107 -39.12 25.52 -2.66
N THR A 108 -40.10 26.33 -2.25
CA THR A 108 -41.18 25.91 -1.34
C THR A 108 -42.24 25.05 -2.03
N GLN A 109 -42.35 25.13 -3.37
CA GLN A 109 -43.33 24.36 -4.16
C GLN A 109 -42.80 22.99 -4.60
N LEU A 110 -41.48 22.78 -4.53
CA LEU A 110 -40.84 21.50 -4.83
C LEU A 110 -41.05 20.48 -3.70
N SER A 111 -41.51 19.30 -4.07
CA SER A 111 -41.62 18.16 -3.17
C SER A 111 -40.24 17.67 -2.69
N HIS A 112 -40.22 16.94 -1.59
CA HIS A 112 -38.97 16.38 -1.04
C HIS A 112 -38.27 15.45 -2.04
N ALA A 113 -39.03 14.65 -2.81
CA ALA A 113 -38.48 13.74 -3.81
C ALA A 113 -37.84 14.50 -4.99
N GLU A 114 -38.46 15.58 -5.47
CA GLU A 114 -37.90 16.41 -6.55
C GLU A 114 -36.59 17.09 -6.11
N LYS A 115 -36.50 17.51 -4.84
CA LYS A 115 -35.24 18.06 -4.27
C LYS A 115 -34.12 17.02 -4.24
N VAL A 116 -34.42 15.79 -3.85
CA VAL A 116 -33.43 14.69 -3.86
C VAL A 116 -33.02 14.34 -5.29
N ALA A 117 -33.95 14.36 -6.25
CA ALA A 117 -33.64 14.14 -7.66
C ALA A 117 -32.73 15.24 -8.23
N LEU A 118 -33.00 16.52 -7.94
CA LEU A 118 -32.11 17.64 -8.28
C LEU A 118 -30.72 17.48 -7.67
N TYR A 119 -30.64 17.02 -6.42
CA TYR A 119 -29.36 16.75 -5.76
C TYR A 119 -28.57 15.66 -6.49
N ARG A 120 -29.20 14.54 -6.86
CA ARG A 120 -28.56 13.43 -7.58
C ARG A 120 -28.17 13.77 -9.02
N LEU A 121 -28.86 14.74 -9.64
CA LEU A 121 -28.49 15.29 -10.94
C LEU A 121 -27.20 16.12 -10.87
N GLN A 122 -27.02 16.87 -9.78
CA GLN A 122 -25.85 17.72 -9.58
C GLN A 122 -24.66 16.95 -9.00
N TYR A 123 -24.90 16.05 -8.04
CA TYR A 123 -23.89 15.33 -7.26
C TYR A 123 -24.12 13.82 -7.33
N HIS A 124 -23.04 13.06 -7.58
CA HIS A 124 -23.07 11.60 -7.58
C HIS A 124 -23.35 11.01 -6.18
N GLU A 125 -22.55 11.44 -5.21
CA GLU A 125 -22.53 10.93 -3.84
C GLU A 125 -22.79 12.03 -2.82
N THR A 126 -23.45 11.66 -1.73
CA THR A 126 -23.57 12.54 -0.56
C THR A 126 -22.27 12.58 0.23
N PHE A 127 -22.07 13.63 1.03
CA PHE A 127 -20.95 13.68 1.99
C PHE A 127 -20.93 12.48 2.96
N ALA A 128 -22.09 11.91 3.29
CA ALA A 128 -22.18 10.73 4.14
C ALA A 128 -21.72 9.46 3.42
N GLU A 129 -22.09 9.29 2.15
CA GLU A 129 -21.67 8.16 1.30
C GLU A 129 -20.16 8.22 1.03
N MET A 130 -19.65 9.39 0.63
CA MET A 130 -18.21 9.61 0.39
C MET A 130 -17.37 9.39 1.66
N ASN A 131 -17.89 9.76 2.83
CA ASN A 131 -17.19 9.62 4.11
C ASN A 131 -17.46 8.28 4.82
N ARG A 132 -18.07 7.31 4.12
CA ARG A 132 -18.31 5.98 4.66
C ARG A 132 -16.97 5.28 4.92
N ARG A 133 -16.75 4.85 6.16
CA ARG A 133 -15.52 4.14 6.55
C ARG A 133 -15.42 2.78 5.86
N SER A 134 -14.30 2.51 5.19
CA SER A 134 -14.01 1.20 4.60
C SER A 134 -13.49 0.21 5.66
N ASN A 135 -13.76 -1.08 5.46
CA ASN A 135 -13.23 -2.17 6.30
C ASN A 135 -11.92 -2.75 5.74
N GLU A 136 -11.33 -2.12 4.72
CA GLU A 136 -10.12 -2.59 4.02
C GLU A 136 -8.92 -2.73 4.96
N TRP A 137 -8.84 -1.91 6.01
CA TRP A 137 -7.76 -2.02 7.00
C TRP A 137 -7.70 -3.42 7.64
N LYS A 138 -8.84 -4.11 7.79
CA LYS A 138 -8.90 -5.46 8.35
C LYS A 138 -8.25 -6.48 7.43
N THR A 139 -8.50 -6.39 6.13
CA THR A 139 -7.90 -7.30 5.15
C THR A 139 -6.41 -7.04 5.00
N VAL A 140 -5.99 -5.76 4.99
CA VAL A 140 -4.57 -5.37 5.00
C VAL A 140 -3.85 -5.95 6.21
N MET A 141 -4.38 -5.74 7.43
CA MET A 141 -3.76 -6.29 8.65
C MET A 141 -3.75 -7.82 8.63
N GLY A 142 -4.83 -8.46 8.16
CA GLY A 142 -4.91 -9.92 8.02
C GLY A 142 -3.82 -10.47 7.09
N CYS A 143 -3.63 -9.87 5.92
CA CYS A 143 -2.58 -10.25 4.98
C CYS A 143 -1.18 -10.08 5.58
N VAL A 144 -0.92 -8.96 6.26
CA VAL A 144 0.36 -8.69 6.91
C VAL A 144 0.71 -9.78 7.93
N PHE A 145 -0.21 -10.09 8.84
CA PHE A 145 0.02 -11.15 9.84
C PHE A 145 0.12 -12.55 9.22
N PHE A 146 -0.64 -12.83 8.17
CA PHE A 146 -0.54 -14.08 7.44
C PHE A 146 0.87 -14.27 6.84
N PHE A 147 1.42 -13.24 6.19
CA PHE A 147 2.76 -13.32 5.62
C PHE A 147 3.84 -13.40 6.71
N PHE A 148 3.73 -12.67 7.83
CA PHE A 148 4.66 -12.85 8.95
C PHE A 148 4.63 -14.26 9.52
N GLY A 149 3.44 -14.85 9.70
CA GLY A 149 3.30 -16.23 10.14
C GLY A 149 3.91 -17.22 9.15
N PHE A 150 3.64 -17.04 7.86
CA PHE A 150 4.20 -17.87 6.80
C PHE A 150 5.73 -17.77 6.71
N THR A 151 6.29 -16.56 6.81
CA THR A 151 7.75 -16.34 6.86
C THR A 151 8.36 -17.02 8.08
N GLY A 152 7.72 -16.96 9.25
CA GLY A 152 8.17 -17.66 10.46
C GLY A 152 8.22 -19.18 10.27
N LEU A 153 7.19 -19.77 9.65
CA LEU A 153 7.17 -21.20 9.31
C LEU A 153 8.27 -21.57 8.31
N MET A 154 8.52 -20.72 7.31
CA MET A 154 9.58 -20.92 6.33
C MET A 154 10.97 -20.93 6.99
N ILE A 155 11.24 -19.97 7.89
CA ILE A 155 12.50 -19.91 8.66
C ILE A 155 12.66 -21.13 9.56
N TRP A 156 11.59 -21.56 10.24
CA TRP A 156 11.62 -22.76 11.05
C TRP A 156 11.95 -24.01 10.22
N TRP A 157 11.33 -24.17 9.05
CA TRP A 157 11.63 -25.28 8.14
C TRP A 157 13.10 -25.25 7.68
N GLN A 158 13.62 -24.08 7.30
CA GLN A 158 15.04 -23.92 6.98
C GLN A 158 15.93 -24.34 8.16
N HIS A 159 15.61 -23.89 9.38
CA HIS A 159 16.34 -24.20 10.62
C HIS A 159 16.39 -25.71 10.93
N VAL A 160 15.33 -26.46 10.64
CA VAL A 160 15.27 -27.90 10.94
C VAL A 160 15.95 -28.75 9.86
N TYR A 161 15.76 -28.42 8.58
CA TYR A 161 16.14 -29.31 7.47
C TYR A 161 17.35 -28.85 6.66
N VAL A 162 17.65 -27.55 6.62
CA VAL A 162 18.69 -26.98 5.74
C VAL A 162 19.97 -26.67 6.50
N PHE A 163 19.87 -26.14 7.72
CA PHE A 163 21.06 -25.73 8.46
C PHE A 163 21.81 -26.93 9.05
N PRO A 164 23.14 -27.00 8.89
CA PRO A 164 23.96 -28.05 9.47
C PRO A 164 24.00 -27.94 11.00
N LYS A 165 24.46 -29.01 11.65
CA LYS A 165 24.68 -29.01 13.10
C LYS A 165 25.61 -27.85 13.48
N LYS A 166 25.24 -27.13 14.55
CA LYS A 166 26.02 -26.00 15.06
C LYS A 166 27.46 -26.46 15.39
N PRO A 167 28.48 -25.66 15.06
CA PRO A 167 29.86 -26.02 15.36
C PRO A 167 30.10 -26.11 16.87
N ILE A 168 31.09 -26.91 17.27
CA ILE A 168 31.44 -27.16 18.68
C ILE A 168 31.77 -25.88 19.46
N THR A 169 32.19 -24.81 18.78
CA THR A 169 32.50 -23.52 19.41
C THR A 169 31.28 -22.78 19.93
N LEU A 170 30.08 -23.20 19.53
CA LEU A 170 28.80 -22.63 19.98
C LEU A 170 28.10 -23.51 21.03
N THR A 171 28.76 -24.55 21.54
CA THR A 171 28.28 -25.26 22.74
C THR A 171 28.40 -24.36 23.96
N ASP A 172 27.57 -24.60 24.97
CA ASP A 172 27.52 -23.71 26.13
C ASP A 172 28.79 -23.79 26.99
N GLU A 173 29.44 -24.96 27.03
CA GLU A 173 30.75 -25.13 27.66
C GLU A 173 31.83 -24.30 26.97
N TRP A 174 31.91 -24.37 25.63
CA TRP A 174 32.92 -23.60 24.89
C TRP A 174 32.66 -22.11 24.99
N LYS A 175 31.38 -21.67 24.95
CA LYS A 175 31.02 -20.26 25.19
C LYS A 175 31.45 -19.81 26.58
N ALA A 176 31.26 -20.62 27.62
CA ALA A 176 31.68 -20.29 28.98
C ALA A 176 33.20 -20.19 29.10
N GLN A 177 33.95 -21.12 28.49
CA GLN A 177 35.41 -21.09 28.45
C GLN A 177 35.93 -19.89 27.65
N GLN A 178 35.33 -19.59 26.50
CA GLN A 178 35.64 -18.42 25.68
C GLN A 178 35.36 -17.13 26.45
N LEU A 179 34.22 -17.06 27.13
CA LEU A 179 33.84 -15.94 27.99
C LEU A 179 34.87 -15.74 29.10
N GLN A 180 35.24 -16.81 29.81
CA GLN A 180 36.27 -16.77 30.85
C GLN A 180 37.60 -16.24 30.30
N ARG A 181 38.04 -16.76 29.15
CA ARG A 181 39.26 -16.28 28.47
C ARG A 181 39.19 -14.79 28.13
N ILE A 182 38.05 -14.30 27.63
CA ILE A 182 37.86 -12.87 27.31
C ILE A 182 37.96 -12.02 28.57
N LEU A 183 37.39 -12.49 29.69
CA LEU A 183 37.46 -11.81 30.98
C LEU A 183 38.90 -11.80 31.51
N ASP A 184 39.60 -12.93 31.47
CA ASP A 184 40.99 -13.07 31.92
C ASP A 184 41.94 -12.17 31.10
N MET A 185 41.71 -12.06 29.79
CA MET A 185 42.44 -11.16 28.89
C MET A 185 41.98 -9.70 28.99
N LYS A 186 40.99 -9.38 29.85
CA LYS A 186 40.39 -8.05 29.99
C LYS A 186 39.96 -7.46 28.64
N GLY A 187 39.26 -8.26 27.82
CA GLY A 187 38.80 -7.85 26.49
C GLY A 187 37.86 -6.64 26.54
N ASN A 188 38.32 -5.50 26.01
CA ASN A 188 37.64 -4.21 26.03
C ASN A 188 37.19 -3.78 27.45
N PRO A 189 38.13 -3.39 28.32
CA PRO A 189 37.90 -3.20 29.75
C PRO A 189 37.23 -1.87 30.12
N VAL A 190 37.02 -0.94 29.18
CA VAL A 190 36.44 0.39 29.48
C VAL A 190 34.92 0.40 29.26
N GLN A 191 34.47 -0.02 28.07
CA GLN A 191 33.05 0.04 27.68
C GLN A 191 32.46 -1.35 27.34
N GLY A 192 33.32 -2.35 27.18
CA GLY A 192 32.95 -3.66 26.69
C GLY A 192 32.53 -4.63 27.78
N LEU A 193 32.50 -5.90 27.40
CA LEU A 193 32.04 -7.00 28.26
C LEU A 193 32.88 -7.11 29.55
N ALA A 194 34.21 -6.99 29.47
CA ALA A 194 35.10 -7.07 30.64
C ALA A 194 34.86 -5.92 31.64
N SER A 195 34.40 -4.74 31.21
CA SER A 195 34.16 -3.63 32.12
C SER A 195 32.98 -3.88 33.06
N ARG A 196 32.03 -4.74 32.64
CA ARG A 196 30.84 -5.14 33.39
C ARG A 196 31.07 -6.32 34.31
N TRP A 197 32.26 -6.92 34.30
CA TRP A 197 32.64 -7.99 35.21
C TRP A 197 33.35 -7.42 36.44
N ASP A 198 32.95 -7.87 37.63
CA ASP A 198 33.65 -7.61 38.88
C ASP A 198 34.70 -8.69 39.10
N TYR A 199 35.97 -8.30 38.97
CA TYR A 199 37.11 -9.22 39.09
C TYR A 199 37.40 -9.64 40.53
N GLU A 200 37.03 -8.82 41.52
CA GLU A 200 37.22 -9.12 42.94
C GLU A 200 36.17 -10.12 43.41
N ARG A 201 34.92 -9.88 43.01
CA ARG A 201 33.75 -10.67 43.44
C ARG A 201 33.43 -11.83 42.50
N LYS A 202 34.10 -11.93 41.35
CA LYS A 202 33.87 -12.91 40.28
C LYS A 202 32.38 -13.01 39.90
N GLU A 203 31.73 -11.87 39.74
CA GLU A 203 30.33 -11.78 39.34
C GLU A 203 30.09 -10.61 38.38
N TRP A 204 28.95 -10.64 37.67
CA TRP A 204 28.54 -9.51 36.83
C TRP A 204 28.12 -8.34 37.70
N LYS A 205 28.62 -7.14 37.37
CA LYS A 205 28.19 -5.89 37.99
C LYS A 205 26.70 -5.69 37.71
N LYS A 206 25.95 -5.32 38.75
CA LYS A 206 24.52 -5.01 38.68
C LYS A 206 24.28 -3.59 38.19
#